data_AF-A0A3D3DM04-F1
#
_entry.id   AF-A0A3D3DM04-F1
#
_cell.length_a   1.000
_cell.length_b   1.000
_cell.length_c   1.000
_cell.angle_alpha   90.00
_cell.angle_beta   90.00
_cell.angle_gamma   90.00
#
_symmetry.space_group_name_H-M   'P 1'
#
loop_
_entity.id
_entity.type
_entity.pdbx_description
1 polymer ?
#
loop_
_entity_poly.entity_id
_entity_poly.type
_entity_poly.pdbx_seq_one_letter_code
_entity_poly.pdbx_strand_id
1 'polypeptide(L)'
;LWPLNLYKGIFWEENPRLMYLGMQDQFYTFNMFDAQAWYARDYIMGRIQLPDLEAMRQHSQAWRNREEKLEDDEQMIRFQGDYVQELIDETDYPSFDVEGVNKTFMEWEHHKHENIMTFRDNSYPSLMTGNPQPAHHTTWLKAMDDSMESYLKPS
;
A
#
# COMPACT_ATOMS: atom_id res chain seq x y z
N LEU A 1 -3.39 8.02 -8.00
CA LEU A 1 -3.57 6.65 -7.49
C LEU A 1 -3.80 5.56 -8.56
N TRP A 2 -4.68 5.73 -9.56
CA TRP A 2 -5.08 4.64 -10.49
C TRP A 2 -4.67 4.88 -11.95
N PRO A 3 -3.48 4.45 -12.40
CA PRO A 3 -3.08 4.54 -13.81
C PRO A 3 -4.04 3.75 -14.71
N LEU A 4 -4.43 4.33 -15.85
CA LEU A 4 -5.24 3.64 -16.86
C LEU A 4 -4.43 2.63 -17.66
N ASN A 5 -5.14 1.72 -18.35
CA ASN A 5 -4.60 0.65 -19.18
C ASN A 5 -3.92 -0.49 -18.42
N LEU A 6 -4.10 -0.55 -17.09
CA LEU A 6 -3.58 -1.61 -16.23
C LEU A 6 -4.74 -2.34 -15.53
N TYR A 7 -5.16 -3.47 -16.09
CA TYR A 7 -6.15 -4.33 -15.44
C TYR A 7 -5.61 -4.81 -14.09
N LYS A 8 -6.45 -4.75 -13.05
CA LYS A 8 -6.04 -5.03 -11.66
C LYS A 8 -4.81 -4.22 -11.23
N GLY A 9 -4.54 -3.08 -11.86
CA GLY A 9 -3.35 -2.27 -11.61
C GLY A 9 -2.02 -2.94 -11.98
N ILE A 10 -2.04 -4.07 -12.72
CA ILE A 10 -0.88 -4.93 -12.96
C ILE A 10 -0.68 -5.24 -14.45
N PHE A 11 -1.71 -5.68 -15.16
CA PHE A 11 -1.58 -6.22 -16.51
C PHE A 11 -1.84 -5.15 -17.56
N TRP A 12 -0.90 -4.94 -18.47
CA TRP A 12 -1.14 -4.03 -19.59
C TRP A 12 -2.25 -4.59 -20.49
N GLU A 13 -3.38 -3.89 -20.59
CA GLU A 13 -4.61 -4.38 -21.21
C GLU A 13 -4.43 -4.82 -22.68
N GLU A 14 -3.64 -4.07 -23.46
CA GLU A 14 -3.38 -4.39 -24.88
C GLU A 14 -2.48 -5.62 -25.07
N ASN A 15 -1.68 -5.96 -24.06
CA ASN A 15 -0.86 -7.16 -24.05
C ASN A 15 -0.63 -7.65 -22.61
N PRO A 16 -1.55 -8.46 -22.05
CA PRO A 16 -1.49 -8.91 -20.66
C PRO A 16 -0.32 -9.83 -20.31
N ARG A 17 0.58 -10.13 -21.27
CA ARG A 17 1.87 -10.78 -21.00
C ARG A 17 2.92 -9.80 -20.47
N LEU A 18 2.71 -8.49 -20.64
CA LEU A 18 3.50 -7.45 -20.01
C LEU A 18 2.81 -7.00 -18.72
N MET A 19 3.53 -7.06 -17.61
CA MET A 19 3.03 -6.72 -16.28
C MET A 19 3.89 -5.61 -15.69
N TYR A 20 3.25 -4.72 -14.94
CA TYR A 20 3.85 -3.62 -14.20
C TYR A 20 3.52 -3.78 -12.72
N LEU A 21 4.50 -3.54 -11.84
CA LEU A 21 4.33 -3.57 -10.39
C LEU A 21 4.68 -2.19 -9.83
N GLY A 22 3.91 -1.73 -8.85
CA GLY A 22 4.19 -0.47 -8.14
C GLY A 22 4.12 0.81 -8.99
N MET A 23 3.35 0.82 -10.08
CA MET A 23 3.20 2.01 -10.95
C MET A 23 2.14 3.00 -10.45
N GLN A 24 1.36 2.61 -9.44
CA GLN A 24 0.50 3.51 -8.69
C GLN A 24 1.35 4.49 -7.87
N ASP A 25 0.79 5.68 -7.60
CA ASP A 25 1.27 6.56 -6.54
C ASP A 25 1.00 5.93 -5.16
N GLN A 26 1.77 6.25 -4.12
CA GLN A 26 2.01 5.32 -3.00
C GLN A 26 1.75 5.89 -1.60
N PHE A 27 0.72 5.37 -0.93
CA PHE A 27 0.61 5.30 0.52
C PHE A 27 1.09 3.92 1.00
N TYR A 28 0.39 2.87 0.60
CA TYR A 28 0.85 1.48 0.70
C TYR A 28 2.01 1.24 -0.28
N THR A 29 2.99 0.47 0.16
CA THR A 29 4.20 0.18 -0.60
C THR A 29 4.49 -1.32 -0.62
N PHE A 30 5.32 -1.84 0.28
CA PHE A 30 5.84 -3.21 0.19
C PHE A 30 4.76 -4.29 0.14
N ASN A 31 3.77 -4.22 1.02
CA ASN A 31 2.66 -5.19 1.04
C ASN A 31 1.68 -5.01 -0.14
N MET A 32 1.57 -3.82 -0.73
CA MET A 32 0.88 -3.64 -2.02
C MET A 32 1.67 -4.31 -3.15
N PHE A 33 3.00 -4.16 -3.17
CA PHE A 33 3.84 -4.82 -4.17
C PHE A 33 3.79 -6.35 -4.05
N ASP A 34 3.75 -6.87 -2.82
CA ASP A 34 3.55 -8.30 -2.57
C ASP A 34 2.19 -8.76 -3.09
N ALA A 35 1.10 -8.05 -2.76
CA ALA A 35 -0.23 -8.38 -3.28
C ALA A 35 -0.26 -8.39 -4.82
N GLN A 36 0.36 -7.40 -5.47
CA GLN A 36 0.50 -7.35 -6.92
C GLN A 36 1.32 -8.53 -7.47
N ALA A 37 2.45 -8.85 -6.83
CA ALA A 37 3.34 -9.92 -7.26
C ALA A 37 2.69 -11.30 -7.10
N TRP A 38 1.92 -11.54 -6.04
CA TRP A 38 1.16 -12.78 -5.84
C TRP A 38 0.09 -12.96 -6.90
N TYR A 39 -0.64 -11.90 -7.24
CA TYR A 39 -1.64 -11.93 -8.29
C TYR A 39 -1.00 -12.24 -9.66
N ALA A 40 0.10 -11.54 -9.99
CA ALA A 40 0.87 -11.78 -11.22
C ALA A 40 1.40 -13.22 -11.30
N ARG A 41 1.93 -13.75 -10.17
CA ARG A 41 2.39 -15.14 -10.06
C ARG A 41 1.25 -16.11 -10.36
N ASP A 42 0.09 -15.93 -9.76
CA ASP A 42 -1.04 -16.85 -9.93
C ASP A 42 -1.62 -16.82 -11.35
N TYR A 43 -1.55 -15.69 -12.04
CA TYR A 43 -1.78 -15.64 -13.48
C TYR A 43 -0.73 -16.45 -14.27
N ILE A 44 0.58 -16.23 -14.03
CA ILE A 44 1.65 -16.96 -14.74
C ILE A 44 1.52 -18.48 -14.52
N MET A 45 1.10 -18.90 -13.33
CA MET A 45 0.89 -20.32 -12.98
C MET A 45 -0.44 -20.88 -13.50
N GLY A 46 -1.30 -20.07 -14.12
CA GLY A 46 -2.60 -20.47 -14.64
C GLY A 46 -3.68 -20.70 -13.57
N ARG A 47 -3.44 -20.26 -12.33
CA ARG A 47 -4.41 -20.32 -11.22
C ARG A 47 -5.48 -19.23 -11.35
N ILE A 48 -5.07 -18.06 -11.83
CA ILE A 48 -5.97 -16.96 -12.22
C ILE A 48 -6.07 -16.92 -13.74
N GLN A 49 -7.29 -16.85 -14.24
CA GLN A 49 -7.57 -16.62 -15.65
C GLN A 49 -8.03 -15.18 -15.82
N LEU A 50 -7.39 -14.45 -16.73
CA LEU A 50 -7.79 -13.08 -17.02
C LEU A 50 -9.07 -13.06 -17.86
N PRO A 51 -9.96 -12.07 -17.65
CA PRO A 51 -11.17 -11.94 -18.44
C PRO A 51 -10.86 -11.40 -19.84
N ASP A 52 -11.89 -11.17 -20.65
CA ASP A 52 -11.70 -10.50 -21.95
C ASP A 52 -11.33 -9.01 -21.78
N LEU A 53 -10.85 -8.40 -22.86
CA LEU A 53 -10.38 -7.01 -22.87
C LEU A 53 -11.46 -6.01 -22.47
N GLU A 54 -12.73 -6.28 -22.79
CA GLU A 54 -13.82 -5.37 -22.46
C GLU A 54 -14.08 -5.38 -20.95
N ALA A 55 -14.12 -6.56 -20.33
CA ALA A 55 -14.22 -6.70 -18.88
C ALA A 55 -13.01 -6.09 -18.15
N MET A 56 -11.79 -6.22 -18.71
CA MET A 56 -10.60 -5.56 -18.16
C MET A 56 -10.76 -4.03 -18.13
N ARG A 57 -11.16 -3.43 -19.25
CA ARG A 57 -11.37 -1.98 -19.38
C ARG A 57 -12.48 -1.47 -18.47
N GLN A 58 -13.56 -2.24 -18.32
CA GLN A 58 -14.64 -1.90 -17.41
C GLN A 58 -14.19 -1.88 -15.95
N HIS A 59 -13.36 -2.85 -15.54
CA HIS A 59 -12.74 -2.86 -14.21
C HIS A 59 -11.86 -1.63 -13.99
N SER A 60 -10.93 -1.36 -14.91
CA SER A 60 -10.04 -0.19 -14.84
C SER A 60 -10.82 1.13 -14.81
N GLN A 61 -11.89 1.25 -15.60
CA GLN A 61 -12.71 2.46 -15.62
C GLN A 61 -13.53 2.62 -14.34
N ALA A 62 -14.03 1.55 -13.74
CA ALA A 62 -14.73 1.62 -12.46
C ALA A 62 -13.83 2.15 -11.35
N TRP A 63 -12.59 1.67 -11.28
CA TRP A 63 -11.58 2.18 -10.35
C TRP A 63 -11.19 3.63 -10.62
N ARG A 64 -10.98 4.01 -11.89
CA ARG A 64 -10.75 5.41 -12.28
C ARG A 64 -11.90 6.32 -11.86
N ASN A 65 -13.14 5.95 -12.15
CA ASN A 65 -14.33 6.74 -11.79
C ASN A 65 -14.48 6.90 -10.26
N ARG A 66 -13.98 5.93 -9.49
CA ARG A 66 -13.94 6.01 -8.04
C ARG A 66 -12.81 6.94 -7.57
N GLU A 67 -11.62 6.86 -8.17
CA GLU A 67 -10.49 7.75 -7.89
C GLU A 67 -10.84 9.23 -8.12
N GLU A 68 -11.53 9.55 -9.22
CA GLU A 68 -11.87 10.93 -9.59
C GLU A 68 -12.84 11.62 -8.63
N LYS A 69 -13.44 10.87 -7.70
CA LYS A 69 -14.36 11.38 -6.67
C LYS A 69 -13.68 11.58 -5.32
N LEU A 70 -12.40 11.25 -5.18
CA LEU A 70 -11.67 11.38 -3.92
C LEU A 70 -11.32 12.86 -3.68
N GLU A 71 -11.60 13.35 -2.48
CA GLU A 71 -11.44 14.77 -2.13
C GLU A 71 -10.32 15.02 -1.11
N ASP A 72 -9.96 14.00 -0.33
CA ASP A 72 -9.03 14.11 0.79
C ASP A 72 -8.10 12.89 0.91
N ASP A 73 -7.07 13.02 1.74
CA ASP A 73 -6.03 12.00 1.93
C ASP A 73 -6.58 10.73 2.59
N GLU A 74 -7.60 10.82 3.47
CA GLU A 74 -8.27 9.65 4.06
C GLU A 74 -8.94 8.79 2.99
N GLN A 75 -9.69 9.42 2.09
CA GLN A 75 -10.34 8.75 0.98
C GLN A 75 -9.31 8.11 0.04
N MET A 76 -8.18 8.79 -0.20
CA MET A 76 -7.06 8.27 -0.99
C MET A 76 -6.39 7.04 -0.35
N ILE A 77 -6.15 7.08 0.96
CA ILE A 77 -5.57 5.96 1.71
C ILE A 77 -6.51 4.75 1.69
N ARG A 78 -7.80 4.95 1.97
CA ARG A 78 -8.81 3.89 1.92
C ARG A 78 -8.98 3.32 0.52
N PHE A 79 -8.94 4.17 -0.52
CA PHE A 79 -8.98 3.73 -1.91
C PHE A 79 -7.85 2.75 -2.23
N GLN A 80 -6.62 3.05 -1.79
CA GLN A 80 -5.50 2.16 -2.02
C GLN A 80 -5.54 0.91 -1.12
N GLY A 81 -6.04 1.03 0.11
CA GLY A 81 -6.31 -0.11 0.99
C GLY A 81 -7.29 -1.10 0.36
N ASP A 82 -8.41 -0.61 -0.21
CA ASP A 82 -9.38 -1.45 -0.90
C ASP A 82 -8.78 -2.18 -2.11
N TYR A 83 -7.88 -1.52 -2.84
CA TYR A 83 -7.16 -2.14 -3.94
C TYR A 83 -6.25 -3.29 -3.45
N VAL A 84 -5.52 -3.07 -2.36
CA VAL A 84 -4.72 -4.14 -1.74
C VAL A 84 -5.61 -5.29 -1.28
N GLN A 85 -6.73 -4.99 -0.63
CA GLN A 85 -7.72 -5.98 -0.19
C GLN A 85 -8.25 -6.82 -1.37
N GLU A 86 -8.62 -6.17 -2.47
CA GLU A 86 -9.09 -6.85 -3.69
C GLU A 86 -8.07 -7.86 -4.22
N LEU A 87 -6.77 -7.53 -4.20
CA LEU A 87 -5.72 -8.42 -4.70
C LEU A 87 -5.44 -9.59 -3.74
N ILE A 88 -5.37 -9.33 -2.43
CA ILE A 88 -5.05 -10.39 -1.46
C ILE A 88 -6.20 -11.40 -1.33
N ASP A 89 -7.46 -10.97 -1.50
CA ASP A 89 -8.63 -11.85 -1.44
C ASP A 89 -8.69 -12.86 -2.60
N GLU A 90 -7.97 -12.61 -3.70
CA GLU A 90 -7.95 -13.46 -4.90
C GLU A 90 -6.73 -14.39 -4.95
N THR A 91 -5.87 -14.41 -3.92
CA THR A 91 -4.63 -15.21 -3.90
C THR A 91 -4.44 -15.95 -2.57
N ASP A 92 -3.37 -16.74 -2.48
CA ASP A 92 -2.93 -17.37 -1.22
C ASP A 92 -2.00 -16.47 -0.38
N TYR A 93 -1.84 -15.18 -0.72
CA TYR A 93 -1.08 -14.25 0.11
C TYR A 93 -1.73 -14.13 1.50
N PRO A 94 -0.97 -14.24 2.61
CA PRO A 94 -1.54 -14.12 3.94
C PRO A 94 -2.29 -12.80 4.10
N SER A 95 -3.60 -12.89 4.35
CA SER A 95 -4.41 -11.71 4.64
C SER A 95 -3.95 -11.03 5.93
N PHE A 96 -4.12 -9.71 5.98
CA PHE A 96 -3.73 -8.88 7.12
C PHE A 96 -4.78 -7.78 7.34
N ASP A 97 -4.71 -7.09 8.48
CA ASP A 97 -5.68 -6.05 8.86
C ASP A 97 -5.47 -4.75 8.06
N VAL A 98 -6.00 -4.70 6.83
CA VAL A 98 -5.96 -3.51 5.95
C VAL A 98 -6.64 -2.31 6.59
N GLU A 99 -7.76 -2.50 7.31
CA GLU A 99 -8.42 -1.39 8.01
C GLU A 99 -7.58 -0.87 9.18
N GLY A 100 -6.87 -1.77 9.88
CA GLY A 100 -5.83 -1.40 10.83
C GLY A 100 -4.77 -0.50 10.19
N VAL A 101 -4.29 -0.86 8.99
CA VAL A 101 -3.27 -0.07 8.29
C VAL A 101 -3.82 1.30 7.90
N ASN A 102 -5.06 1.38 7.39
CA ASN A 102 -5.73 2.66 7.11
C ASN A 102 -5.75 3.56 8.35
N LYS A 103 -6.13 3.02 9.52
CA LYS A 103 -6.15 3.78 10.78
C LYS A 103 -4.76 4.24 11.21
N THR A 104 -3.73 3.41 11.03
CA THR A 104 -2.35 3.80 11.32
C THR A 104 -1.89 4.96 10.43
N PHE A 105 -2.27 4.98 9.14
CA PHE A 105 -2.01 6.13 8.30
C PHE A 105 -2.75 7.39 8.78
N MET A 106 -4.01 7.28 9.21
CA MET A 106 -4.77 8.43 9.75
C MET A 106 -4.09 9.01 11.00
N GLU A 107 -3.60 8.15 11.88
CA GLU A 107 -2.84 8.56 13.05
C GLU A 107 -1.51 9.25 12.68
N TRP A 108 -0.83 8.73 11.67
CA TRP A 108 0.38 9.35 11.11
C TRP A 108 0.11 10.74 10.51
N GLU A 109 -1.00 10.93 9.80
CA GLU A 109 -1.40 12.24 9.30
C GLU A 109 -1.72 13.21 10.43
N HIS A 110 -2.45 12.74 11.44
CA HIS A 110 -2.73 13.54 12.63
C HIS A 110 -1.45 14.03 13.31
N HIS A 111 -0.48 13.14 13.53
CA HIS A 111 0.81 13.51 14.12
C HIS A 111 1.62 14.50 13.26
N LYS A 112 1.51 14.43 11.92
CA LYS A 112 2.12 15.42 11.01
C LYS A 112 1.47 16.80 11.15
N HIS A 113 0.14 16.84 11.28
CA HIS A 113 -0.59 18.09 11.50
C HIS A 113 -0.34 18.69 12.89
N GLU A 114 -0.25 17.84 13.92
CA GLU A 114 0.07 18.26 15.28
C GLU A 114 1.46 18.91 15.34
N ASN A 115 2.48 18.26 14.78
CA ASN A 115 3.81 18.84 14.67
C ASN A 115 4.66 18.18 13.58
N ILE A 116 4.87 18.92 12.49
CA ILE A 116 5.64 18.47 11.32
C ILE A 116 7.11 18.16 11.62
N MET A 117 7.67 18.67 12.72
CA MET A 117 9.06 18.44 13.12
C MET A 117 9.23 17.27 14.11
N THR A 118 8.15 16.73 14.68
CA THR A 118 8.21 15.66 15.69
C THR A 118 7.32 14.46 15.37
N PHE A 119 6.63 14.42 14.22
CA PHE A 119 5.76 13.28 13.87
C PHE A 119 6.47 11.92 13.87
N ARG A 120 7.80 11.90 13.64
CA ARG A 120 8.65 10.70 13.66
C ARG A 120 9.02 10.22 15.07
N ASP A 121 8.73 11.00 16.11
CA ASP A 121 8.96 10.62 17.50
C ASP A 121 7.83 9.76 18.08
N ASN A 122 6.78 9.49 17.29
CA ASN A 122 5.65 8.64 17.65
C ASN A 122 5.91 7.16 17.32
N SER A 123 5.14 6.27 17.96
CA SER A 123 5.27 4.81 17.84
C SER A 123 3.93 4.19 17.49
N TYR A 124 3.93 3.17 16.62
CA TYR A 124 2.72 2.48 16.20
C TYR A 124 2.88 0.97 16.42
N PRO A 125 1.84 0.26 16.88
CA PRO A 125 1.91 -1.19 17.05
C PRO A 125 1.96 -1.90 15.68
N SER A 126 2.70 -3.01 15.62
CA SER A 126 2.73 -3.85 14.42
C SER A 126 1.39 -4.54 14.20
N LEU A 127 0.78 -4.38 13.04
CA LEU A 127 -0.46 -5.07 12.66
C LEU A 127 -0.27 -6.55 12.29
N MET A 128 0.99 -6.98 12.17
CA MET A 128 1.34 -8.39 11.91
C MET A 128 1.57 -9.18 13.20
N THR A 129 2.10 -8.53 14.24
CA THR A 129 2.51 -9.21 15.49
C THR A 129 1.84 -8.69 16.75
N GLY A 130 1.18 -7.54 16.69
CA GLY A 130 0.62 -6.82 17.84
C GLY A 130 1.65 -6.16 18.75
N ASN A 131 2.96 -6.35 18.49
CA ASN A 131 4.00 -5.80 19.35
C ASN A 131 4.07 -4.27 19.24
N PRO A 132 4.14 -3.55 20.37
CA PRO A 132 4.33 -2.11 20.34
C PRO A 132 5.74 -1.76 19.85
N GLN A 133 5.85 -0.71 19.04
CA GLN A 133 7.13 -0.11 18.72
C GLN A 133 7.69 0.63 19.95
N PRO A 134 8.95 0.41 20.35
CA PRO A 134 9.58 1.21 21.40
C PRO A 134 9.91 2.62 20.89
N ALA A 135 9.90 3.60 21.80
CA ALA A 135 10.41 4.92 21.50
C ALA A 135 11.92 4.84 21.15
N HIS A 136 12.34 5.60 20.14
CA HIS A 136 13.75 5.71 19.77
C HIS A 136 14.55 6.45 20.86
N HIS A 137 15.83 6.11 21.03
CA HIS A 137 16.68 6.68 22.09
C HIS A 137 17.02 8.17 21.88
N THR A 138 16.77 8.71 20.68
CA THR A 138 17.04 10.12 20.32
C THR A 138 15.87 10.69 19.51
N THR A 139 15.37 11.87 19.87
CA THR A 139 14.32 12.55 19.06
C THR A 139 14.84 12.88 17.67
N TRP A 140 13.97 12.84 16.66
CA TRP A 140 14.33 12.96 15.25
C TRP A 140 15.17 14.21 14.95
N LEU A 141 14.78 15.36 15.49
CA LEU A 141 15.51 16.63 15.28
C LEU A 141 16.96 16.61 15.79
N LYS A 142 17.29 15.71 16.73
CA LYS A 142 18.63 15.58 17.32
C LYS A 142 19.39 14.37 16.76
N ALA A 143 18.73 13.48 16.03
CA ALA A 143 19.32 12.28 15.44
C ALA A 143 20.03 12.61 14.11
N MET A 144 21.20 13.24 14.21
CA MET A 144 21.96 13.73 13.05
C MET A 144 22.81 12.66 12.33
N ASP A 145 22.97 11.49 12.94
CA ASP A 145 23.65 10.32 12.36
C ASP A 145 22.59 9.35 11.83
N ASP A 146 22.54 9.18 10.52
CA ASP A 146 21.56 8.36 9.80
C ASP A 146 22.04 6.92 9.57
N SER A 147 23.17 6.52 10.17
CA SER A 147 23.67 5.15 10.05
C SER A 147 22.81 4.15 10.82
N MET A 148 22.68 2.95 10.25
CA MET A 148 22.03 1.81 10.90
C MET A 148 22.70 1.45 12.24
N GLU A 149 24.04 1.58 12.33
CA GLU A 149 24.79 1.33 13.56
C GLU A 149 24.35 2.27 14.69
N SER A 150 24.13 3.55 14.40
CA SER A 150 23.64 4.52 15.38
C SER A 150 22.20 4.20 15.80
N TYR A 151 21.31 3.93 14.83
CA TYR A 151 19.88 3.68 15.04
C TYR A 151 19.58 2.43 15.88
N LEU A 152 20.41 1.38 15.77
CA LEU A 152 20.21 0.11 16.46
C LEU A 152 20.87 0.03 17.84
N LYS A 153 21.42 1.14 18.35
CA LYS A 153 21.98 1.16 19.70
C LYS A 153 20.88 0.88 20.72
N PRO A 154 21.16 0.10 21.78
CA PRO A 154 20.22 -0.05 22.88
C PRO A 154 19.92 1.32 23.49
N SER A 155 18.64 1.59 23.74
CA SER A 155 18.17 2.74 24.52
C SER A 155 18.65 2.68 25.98
#